data_AF-A0A936EHZ5-F1
#
_entry.id   AF-A0A936EHZ5-F1
#
_cell.length_a   1.000
_cell.length_b   1.000
_cell.length_c   1.000
_cell.angle_alpha   90.00
_cell.angle_beta   90.00
_cell.angle_gamma   90.00
#
_symmetry.space_group_name_H-M   'P 1'
#
loop_
_entity.id
_entity.type
_entity.pdbx_description
1 polymer ?
#
loop_
_entity_poly.entity_id
_entity_poly.type
_entity_poly.pdbx_seq_one_letter_code
_entity_poly.pdbx_strand_id
1 'polypeptide(L)'
;MCPPARSPPVSNPSIPPPPASPPAPRSSPSSPPQPPPATTSTTPRTSPSSAPASTPAWAASPLQGEISYKFDQPLQVDDVELLFSALSALDTPTGTHYGQFNQLGNYAGRFATEVRGYRRHGVWQAQATATKMFGRLLGASQWTLVAELAAINVPGLEDKGVLRYEAPGTYTSNSAADMIGTGNATFRTTPGSWFADDFSAGAQMLAKFDYNNVYAGVNLSPSVGLAYDLLGNTPMPLGNFVEGRRTLTLGLEFTYQNKWTLDLRYVSFSGAGSRNLLHDRDYVSTTIKYSF
;
A
#
# COMPACT_ATOMS: atom_id res chain seq x y z
N MET A 1 31.02 66.76 -14.06
CA MET A 1 30.08 65.77 -14.62
C MET A 1 29.07 65.43 -13.53
N CYS A 2 27.80 65.80 -13.73
CA CYS A 2 26.69 65.67 -12.78
C CYS A 2 26.12 64.22 -12.80
N PRO A 3 25.60 63.68 -11.68
CA PRO A 3 24.93 62.39 -11.68
C PRO A 3 23.49 62.50 -12.22
N PRO A 4 22.93 61.45 -12.86
CA PRO A 4 21.58 61.50 -13.41
C PRO A 4 20.50 61.37 -12.32
N ALA A 5 19.40 62.09 -12.55
CA ALA A 5 18.26 62.24 -11.65
C ALA A 5 17.42 60.96 -11.50
N ARG A 6 16.91 60.72 -10.28
CA ARG A 6 15.96 59.67 -9.92
C ARG A 6 14.56 59.98 -10.50
N SER A 7 13.95 58.99 -11.14
CA SER A 7 12.55 59.01 -11.60
C SER A 7 11.57 58.99 -10.41
N PRO A 8 10.40 59.68 -10.50
CA PRO A 8 9.39 59.65 -9.45
C PRO A 8 8.56 58.34 -9.47
N PRO A 9 7.95 57.94 -8.33
CA PRO A 9 7.16 56.71 -8.25
C PRO A 9 5.81 56.83 -8.96
N VAL A 10 5.42 55.77 -9.65
CA VAL A 10 4.13 55.61 -10.32
C VAL A 10 3.03 55.37 -9.26
N SER A 11 2.01 56.21 -9.27
CA SER A 11 0.81 56.05 -8.43
C SER A 11 -0.09 54.95 -9.01
N ASN A 12 -0.36 53.91 -8.22
CA ASN A 12 -1.29 52.83 -8.58
C ASN A 12 -2.75 53.34 -8.53
N PRO A 13 -3.60 53.07 -9.53
CA PRO A 13 -5.01 53.45 -9.48
C PRO A 13 -5.77 52.58 -8.46
N SER A 14 -6.59 53.23 -7.64
CA SER A 14 -7.42 52.60 -6.60
C SER A 14 -8.56 51.79 -7.23
N ILE A 15 -8.67 50.51 -6.85
CA ILE A 15 -9.74 49.61 -7.27
C ILE A 15 -11.04 49.99 -6.51
N PRO A 16 -12.19 50.20 -7.18
CA PRO A 16 -13.46 50.45 -6.50
C PRO A 16 -13.99 49.19 -5.79
N PRO A 17 -14.68 49.33 -4.64
CA PRO A 17 -15.24 48.18 -3.93
C PRO A 17 -16.38 47.51 -4.72
N PRO A 18 -16.62 46.20 -4.53
CA PRO A 18 -17.68 45.47 -5.21
C PRO A 18 -19.09 45.94 -4.76
N PRO A 19 -20.12 45.78 -5.62
CA PRO A 19 -21.49 46.16 -5.28
C PRO A 19 -22.08 45.28 -4.17
N ALA A 20 -22.95 45.87 -3.35
CA ALA A 20 -23.62 45.23 -2.23
C ALA A 20 -24.54 44.07 -2.68
N SER A 21 -24.54 42.98 -1.91
CA SER A 21 -25.37 41.79 -2.16
C SER A 21 -26.87 42.09 -1.95
N PRO A 22 -27.78 41.43 -2.71
CA PRO A 22 -29.22 41.59 -2.53
C PRO A 22 -29.71 40.98 -1.20
N PRO A 23 -30.81 41.50 -0.62
CA PRO A 23 -31.33 41.00 0.65
C PRO A 23 -31.90 39.58 0.52
N ALA A 24 -31.71 38.78 1.58
CA ALA A 24 -32.18 37.40 1.66
C ALA A 24 -33.72 37.30 1.61
N PRO A 25 -34.28 36.25 0.98
CA PRO A 25 -35.73 36.02 0.96
C PRO A 25 -36.25 35.66 2.37
N ARG A 26 -37.41 36.22 2.72
CA ARG A 26 -38.11 35.93 3.98
C ARG A 26 -38.55 34.46 4.02
N SER A 27 -38.27 33.79 5.14
CA SER A 27 -38.71 32.42 5.40
C SER A 27 -40.22 32.36 5.68
N SER A 28 -40.91 31.49 4.95
CA SER A 28 -42.28 31.06 5.26
C SER A 28 -42.25 30.06 6.43
N PRO A 29 -43.24 30.04 7.33
CA PRO A 29 -43.27 29.09 8.44
C PRO A 29 -43.46 27.65 7.94
N SER A 30 -42.55 26.77 8.35
CA SER A 30 -42.51 25.34 8.06
C SER A 30 -43.60 24.58 8.81
N SER A 31 -44.37 23.75 8.09
CA SER A 31 -45.26 22.74 8.66
C SER A 31 -44.48 21.70 9.49
N PRO A 32 -45.08 21.12 10.56
CA PRO A 32 -44.42 20.10 11.37
C PRO A 32 -44.17 18.81 10.57
N PRO A 33 -43.07 18.07 10.84
CA PRO A 33 -42.73 16.86 10.10
C PRO A 33 -43.71 15.73 10.40
N GLN A 34 -44.19 15.07 9.33
CA GLN A 34 -44.94 13.81 9.44
C GLN A 34 -44.02 12.66 9.90
N PRO A 35 -44.51 11.73 10.73
CA PRO A 35 -43.76 10.53 11.07
C PRO A 35 -43.59 9.62 9.84
N PRO A 36 -42.46 8.89 9.73
CA PRO A 36 -42.21 7.99 8.61
C PRO A 36 -43.23 6.83 8.58
N PRO A 37 -43.59 6.31 7.39
CA PRO A 37 -44.50 5.17 7.28
C PRO A 37 -43.86 3.93 7.90
N ALA A 38 -44.67 3.17 8.65
CA ALA A 38 -44.25 1.93 9.28
C ALA A 38 -43.76 0.91 8.23
N THR A 39 -42.49 0.52 8.31
CA THR A 39 -41.96 -0.63 7.60
C THR A 39 -42.56 -1.91 8.19
N THR A 40 -43.53 -2.49 7.51
CA THR A 40 -44.01 -3.84 7.78
C THR A 40 -42.86 -4.84 7.59
N SER A 41 -42.33 -5.38 8.68
CA SER A 41 -41.47 -6.55 8.64
C SER A 41 -42.32 -7.78 8.36
N THR A 42 -42.31 -8.25 7.12
CA THR A 42 -42.89 -9.55 6.78
C THR A 42 -41.88 -10.62 7.18
N THR A 43 -41.96 -11.11 8.42
CA THR A 43 -41.21 -12.29 8.85
C THR A 43 -41.76 -13.51 8.11
N PRO A 44 -40.97 -14.26 7.31
CA PRO A 44 -41.44 -15.52 6.76
C PRO A 44 -41.56 -16.51 7.92
N ARG A 45 -42.79 -16.97 8.19
CA ARG A 45 -43.06 -18.07 9.12
C ARG A 45 -42.64 -19.38 8.44
N THR A 46 -41.38 -19.78 8.60
CA THR A 46 -40.94 -21.13 8.24
C THR A 46 -41.15 -22.07 9.43
N SER A 47 -41.94 -23.12 9.19
CA SER A 47 -42.08 -24.27 10.10
C SER A 47 -40.71 -24.93 10.32
N PRO A 48 -40.34 -25.36 11.55
CA PRO A 48 -39.07 -26.02 11.76
C PRO A 48 -39.17 -27.46 11.26
N SER A 49 -38.47 -27.74 10.17
CA SER A 49 -38.22 -29.10 9.71
C SER A 49 -36.75 -29.20 9.31
N SER A 50 -36.09 -30.20 9.91
CA SER A 50 -34.82 -30.82 9.51
C SER A 50 -33.48 -30.13 9.85
N ALA A 51 -32.74 -30.85 10.71
CA ALA A 51 -31.29 -30.99 10.89
C ALA A 51 -30.42 -29.74 11.23
N PRO A 52 -29.55 -29.82 12.26
CA PRO A 52 -28.51 -28.81 12.46
C PRO A 52 -27.46 -29.00 11.36
N ALA A 53 -27.54 -28.20 10.31
CA ALA A 53 -26.36 -27.96 9.48
C ALA A 53 -25.32 -27.32 10.40
N SER A 54 -24.27 -28.06 10.75
CA SER A 54 -23.11 -27.50 11.44
C SER A 54 -22.49 -26.47 10.51
N THR A 55 -22.89 -25.20 10.63
CA THR A 55 -22.13 -24.10 10.07
C THR A 55 -20.69 -24.30 10.49
N PRO A 56 -19.74 -24.40 9.56
CA PRO A 56 -18.34 -24.64 9.91
C PRO A 56 -17.90 -23.59 10.92
N ALA A 57 -17.04 -23.95 11.86
CA ALA A 57 -16.67 -23.05 12.96
C ALA A 57 -16.21 -21.67 12.49
N TRP A 58 -15.68 -21.50 11.27
CA TRP A 58 -15.27 -20.21 10.72
C TRP A 58 -16.44 -19.28 10.30
N ALA A 59 -17.63 -19.81 10.04
CA ALA A 59 -18.77 -19.07 9.47
C ALA A 59 -19.36 -17.99 10.40
N ALA A 60 -19.01 -18.01 11.69
CA ALA A 60 -19.45 -17.03 12.69
C ALA A 60 -18.29 -16.16 13.22
N SER A 61 -17.24 -15.93 12.43
CA SER A 61 -16.13 -15.06 12.83
C SER A 61 -16.50 -13.59 12.60
N PRO A 62 -16.25 -12.67 13.56
CA PRO A 62 -16.39 -11.25 13.30
C PRO A 62 -15.47 -10.83 12.16
N LEU A 63 -16.06 -10.16 11.18
CA LEU A 63 -15.38 -9.58 10.03
C LEU A 63 -15.40 -8.06 10.17
N GLN A 64 -14.22 -7.45 10.10
CA GLN A 64 -14.05 -6.00 9.98
C GLN A 64 -13.40 -5.72 8.62
N GLY A 65 -13.72 -4.60 8.01
CA GLY A 65 -13.06 -4.18 6.78
C GLY A 65 -13.19 -2.70 6.51
N GLU A 66 -12.35 -2.22 5.61
CA GLU A 66 -12.31 -0.84 5.15
C GLU A 66 -12.09 -0.82 3.64
N ILE A 67 -12.74 0.13 2.97
CA ILE A 67 -12.48 0.48 1.59
C ILE A 67 -12.26 1.99 1.53
N SER A 68 -11.19 2.41 0.87
CA SER A 68 -10.86 3.83 0.67
C SER A 68 -10.47 4.11 -0.79
N TYR A 69 -10.67 5.36 -1.20
CA TYR A 69 -10.25 5.86 -2.51
C TYR A 69 -9.40 7.11 -2.34
N LYS A 70 -8.25 7.14 -3.02
CA LYS A 70 -7.35 8.29 -3.07
C LYS A 70 -7.46 8.95 -4.44
N PHE A 71 -7.79 10.23 -4.44
CA PHE A 71 -7.81 11.06 -5.65
C PHE A 71 -6.39 11.54 -5.97
N ASP A 72 -6.06 11.59 -7.26
CA ASP A 72 -4.85 12.24 -7.77
C ASP A 72 -3.54 11.78 -7.10
N GLN A 73 -3.46 10.52 -6.70
CA GLN A 73 -2.27 9.93 -6.08
C GLN A 73 -1.12 9.99 -7.10
N PRO A 74 -0.01 10.68 -6.80
CA PRO A 74 1.15 10.65 -7.67
C PRO A 74 1.79 9.27 -7.57
N LEU A 75 1.76 8.53 -8.68
CA LEU A 75 2.48 7.28 -8.86
C LEU A 75 3.72 7.54 -9.70
N GLN A 76 4.84 7.00 -9.23
CA GLN A 76 6.16 7.27 -9.77
C GLN A 76 6.34 6.54 -11.11
N VAL A 77 6.70 7.31 -12.14
CA VAL A 77 7.21 6.72 -13.39
C VAL A 77 8.53 6.03 -13.09
N ASP A 78 8.76 4.90 -13.75
CA ASP A 78 10.01 4.13 -13.63
C ASP A 78 11.26 5.02 -13.65
N ASP A 79 12.18 4.74 -12.73
CA ASP A 79 13.35 5.59 -12.51
C ASP A 79 14.35 5.52 -13.68
N VAL A 80 14.47 4.37 -14.35
CA VAL A 80 15.32 4.21 -15.54
C VAL A 80 14.75 4.98 -16.72
N GLU A 81 13.44 4.92 -16.91
CA GLU A 81 12.73 5.74 -17.91
C GLU A 81 13.01 7.22 -17.71
N LEU A 82 12.94 7.69 -16.46
CA LEU A 82 13.27 9.07 -16.10
C LEU A 82 14.74 9.41 -16.30
N LEU A 83 15.64 8.50 -15.92
CA LEU A 83 17.07 8.68 -16.06
C LEU A 83 17.46 8.84 -17.53
N PHE A 84 16.99 7.94 -18.40
CA PHE A 84 17.27 8.00 -19.83
C PHE A 84 16.63 9.23 -20.47
N SER A 85 15.40 9.56 -20.09
CA SER A 85 14.74 10.77 -20.57
C SER A 85 15.52 12.05 -20.19
N ALA A 86 16.00 12.15 -18.95
CA ALA A 86 16.80 13.28 -18.48
C ALA A 86 18.17 13.36 -19.15
N LEU A 87 18.86 12.23 -19.29
CA LEU A 87 20.18 12.16 -19.94
C LEU A 87 20.12 12.40 -21.44
N SER A 88 18.95 12.23 -22.08
CA SER A 88 18.78 12.50 -23.51
C SER A 88 19.12 13.94 -23.90
N ALA A 89 19.07 14.90 -22.96
CA ALA A 89 19.55 16.27 -23.20
C ALA A 89 21.03 16.33 -23.62
N LEU A 90 21.83 15.33 -23.25
CA LEU A 90 23.24 15.17 -23.58
C LEU A 90 23.48 14.32 -24.85
N ASP A 91 22.43 13.81 -25.50
CA ASP A 91 22.58 13.00 -26.71
C ASP A 91 23.29 13.81 -27.81
N THR A 92 24.23 13.15 -28.50
CA THR A 92 24.92 13.70 -29.67
C THR A 92 24.75 12.77 -30.86
N PRO A 93 24.91 13.24 -32.12
CA PRO A 93 24.73 12.40 -33.31
C PRO A 93 25.60 11.14 -33.35
N THR A 94 26.74 11.14 -32.66
CA THR A 94 27.71 10.01 -32.62
C THR A 94 27.87 9.41 -31.22
N GLY A 95 27.07 9.85 -30.24
CA GLY A 95 27.15 9.42 -28.84
C GLY A 95 26.06 8.42 -28.47
N THR A 96 25.81 8.27 -27.18
CA THR A 96 24.64 7.54 -26.65
C THR A 96 23.33 8.20 -27.13
N HIS A 97 22.28 7.39 -27.23
CA HIS A 97 20.96 7.83 -27.72
C HIS A 97 19.87 7.56 -26.67
N TYR A 98 20.02 8.10 -25.46
CA TYR A 98 19.09 7.85 -24.35
C TYR A 98 17.64 8.22 -24.70
N GLY A 99 17.44 9.23 -25.55
CA GLY A 99 16.12 9.68 -26.00
C GLY A 99 15.31 8.64 -26.79
N GLN A 100 15.96 7.59 -27.31
CA GLN A 100 15.31 6.50 -28.07
C GLN A 100 14.93 5.30 -27.20
N PHE A 101 15.53 5.19 -26.01
CA PHE A 101 15.42 4.02 -25.14
C PHE A 101 14.54 4.28 -23.93
N ASN A 102 13.58 5.20 -24.05
CA ASN A 102 12.65 5.54 -22.99
C ASN A 102 11.23 5.86 -23.50
N GLN A 103 10.26 5.89 -22.59
CA GLN A 103 8.82 6.06 -22.78
C GLN A 103 8.34 7.49 -22.46
N LEU A 104 9.25 8.40 -22.11
CA LEU A 104 8.96 9.78 -21.73
C LEU A 104 9.35 10.83 -22.80
N GLY A 105 10.17 10.43 -23.77
CA GLY A 105 10.56 11.21 -24.93
C GLY A 105 12.04 11.61 -24.97
N ASN A 106 12.37 12.37 -26.02
CA ASN A 106 13.72 12.84 -26.31
C ASN A 106 13.85 14.35 -26.11
N TYR A 107 14.86 14.74 -25.33
CA TYR A 107 15.14 16.12 -24.94
C TYR A 107 16.51 16.60 -25.43
N ALA A 108 17.11 16.00 -26.46
CA ALA A 108 18.41 16.40 -27.02
C ALA A 108 18.57 17.92 -27.19
N GLY A 109 19.62 18.46 -26.56
CA GLY A 109 19.93 19.89 -26.55
C GLY A 109 19.00 20.77 -25.71
N ARG A 110 17.99 20.21 -25.04
CA ARG A 110 16.99 20.94 -24.23
C ARG A 110 17.34 20.92 -22.75
N PHE A 111 18.40 21.62 -22.39
CA PHE A 111 18.78 21.83 -20.98
C PHE A 111 17.72 22.61 -20.20
N ALA A 112 17.74 22.46 -18.87
CA ALA A 112 16.80 23.11 -17.94
C ALA A 112 15.31 22.81 -18.22
N THR A 113 15.02 21.67 -18.87
CA THR A 113 13.65 21.17 -19.07
C THR A 113 13.24 20.28 -17.90
N GLU A 114 12.03 20.46 -17.39
CA GLU A 114 11.45 19.55 -16.40
C GLU A 114 10.94 18.27 -17.08
N VAL A 115 11.40 17.11 -16.61
CA VAL A 115 10.83 15.81 -16.96
C VAL A 115 9.97 15.35 -15.78
N ARG A 116 8.66 15.21 -16.00
CA ARG A 116 7.72 14.86 -14.93
C ARG A 116 7.81 13.38 -14.55
N GLY A 117 8.32 13.12 -13.33
CA GLY A 117 8.54 11.78 -12.77
C GLY A 117 7.36 11.05 -12.17
N TYR A 118 6.14 11.53 -12.36
CA TYR A 118 4.94 10.86 -11.87
C TYR A 118 3.74 11.08 -12.79
N ARG A 119 2.72 10.23 -12.64
CA ARG A 119 1.38 10.46 -13.15
C ARG A 119 0.38 10.34 -12.00
N ARG A 120 -0.71 11.10 -12.09
CA ARG A 120 -1.74 11.13 -11.05
C ARG A 120 -2.81 10.12 -11.40
N HIS A 121 -3.11 9.23 -10.46
CA HIS A 121 -4.11 8.19 -10.62
C HIS A 121 -5.08 8.17 -9.45
N GLY A 122 -6.27 7.66 -9.73
CA GLY A 122 -7.17 7.20 -8.67
C GLY A 122 -6.68 5.88 -8.10
N VAL A 123 -6.70 5.71 -6.78
CA VAL A 123 -6.28 4.45 -6.14
C VAL A 123 -7.33 3.98 -5.17
N TRP A 124 -7.84 2.77 -5.39
CA TRP A 124 -8.66 2.04 -4.44
C TRP A 124 -7.78 1.18 -3.53
N GLN A 125 -8.08 1.20 -2.24
CA GLN A 125 -7.49 0.30 -1.26
C GLN A 125 -8.62 -0.38 -0.49
N ALA A 126 -8.54 -1.69 -0.32
CA ALA A 126 -9.49 -2.47 0.46
C ALA A 126 -8.74 -3.41 1.38
N GLN A 127 -9.23 -3.56 2.61
CA GLN A 127 -8.73 -4.53 3.57
C GLN A 127 -9.87 -5.15 4.36
N ALA A 128 -9.71 -6.41 4.73
CA ALA A 128 -10.65 -7.13 5.57
C ALA A 128 -9.90 -8.05 6.54
N THR A 129 -10.32 -8.04 7.79
CA THR A 129 -9.75 -8.81 8.89
C THR A 129 -10.84 -9.68 9.52
N ALA A 130 -10.54 -10.97 9.65
CA ALA A 130 -11.34 -11.92 10.42
C ALA A 130 -10.54 -12.34 11.65
N THR A 131 -11.15 -12.25 12.83
CA THR A 131 -10.54 -12.74 14.08
C THR A 131 -11.44 -13.78 14.70
N LYS A 132 -10.87 -14.90 15.15
CA LYS A 132 -11.61 -15.91 15.88
C LYS A 132 -10.79 -16.51 17.01
N MET A 133 -11.41 -16.54 18.18
CA MET A 133 -10.95 -17.34 19.30
C MET A 133 -11.62 -18.70 19.24
N PHE A 134 -10.82 -19.73 19.45
CA PHE A 134 -11.23 -21.11 19.47
C PHE A 134 -10.99 -21.70 20.85
N GLY A 135 -11.69 -22.80 21.13
CA GLY A 135 -11.50 -23.58 22.35
C GLY A 135 -10.18 -24.36 22.35
N ARG A 136 -10.13 -25.37 23.22
CA ARG A 136 -8.94 -26.18 23.45
C ARG A 136 -8.51 -26.94 22.20
N LEU A 137 -7.22 -26.87 21.86
CA LEU A 137 -6.59 -27.60 20.77
C LEU A 137 -5.11 -27.84 21.13
N LEU A 138 -4.57 -29.03 20.84
CA LEU A 138 -3.14 -29.37 21.08
C LEU A 138 -2.66 -29.08 22.53
N GLY A 139 -3.54 -29.25 23.52
CA GLY A 139 -3.25 -28.96 24.94
C GLY A 139 -3.33 -27.47 25.33
N ALA A 140 -3.49 -26.56 24.37
CA ALA A 140 -3.71 -25.15 24.66
C ALA A 140 -5.06 -24.97 25.35
N SER A 141 -5.12 -24.00 26.28
CA SER A 141 -6.37 -23.61 26.93
C SER A 141 -7.33 -22.94 25.95
N GLN A 142 -6.77 -22.15 25.03
CA GLN A 142 -7.44 -21.49 23.92
C GLN A 142 -6.43 -21.20 22.81
N TRP A 143 -6.92 -20.88 21.62
CA TRP A 143 -6.07 -20.31 20.58
C TRP A 143 -6.83 -19.29 19.75
N THR A 144 -6.11 -18.32 19.21
CA THR A 144 -6.66 -17.22 18.42
C THR A 144 -6.08 -17.29 17.01
N LEU A 145 -6.95 -17.12 16.02
CA LEU A 145 -6.59 -16.92 14.63
C LEU A 145 -7.00 -15.51 14.22
N VAL A 146 -6.07 -14.78 13.63
CA VAL A 146 -6.34 -13.54 12.88
C VAL A 146 -5.94 -13.80 11.44
N ALA A 147 -6.78 -13.42 10.50
CA ALA A 147 -6.49 -13.49 9.08
C ALA A 147 -6.91 -12.18 8.42
N GLU A 148 -6.05 -11.64 7.57
CA GLU A 148 -6.26 -10.39 6.86
C GLU A 148 -6.01 -10.57 5.38
N LEU A 149 -6.86 -9.92 4.57
CA LEU A 149 -6.73 -9.79 3.14
C LEU A 149 -6.69 -8.31 2.80
N ALA A 150 -5.78 -7.90 1.93
CA ALA A 150 -5.70 -6.53 1.48
C ALA A 150 -5.40 -6.48 -0.02
N ALA A 151 -5.94 -5.46 -0.69
CA ALA A 151 -5.79 -5.26 -2.12
C ALA A 151 -5.71 -3.78 -2.47
N ILE A 152 -4.99 -3.49 -3.54
CA ILE A 152 -4.86 -2.18 -4.17
C ILE A 152 -5.25 -2.31 -5.63
N ASN A 153 -6.05 -1.38 -6.11
CA ASN A 153 -6.40 -1.26 -7.52
C ASN A 153 -6.18 0.18 -7.99
N VAL A 154 -5.42 0.34 -9.07
CA VAL A 154 -5.14 1.59 -9.77
C VAL A 154 -5.81 1.54 -11.14
N PRO A 155 -7.11 1.87 -11.23
CA PRO A 155 -7.82 1.81 -12.49
C PRO A 155 -7.22 2.78 -13.51
N GLY A 156 -6.97 2.28 -14.72
CA GLY A 156 -6.41 3.10 -15.80
C GLY A 156 -4.91 3.32 -15.73
N LEU A 157 -4.18 2.53 -14.92
CA LEU A 157 -2.73 2.45 -15.04
C LEU A 157 -2.36 2.02 -16.47
N GLU A 158 -1.46 2.77 -17.10
CA GLU A 158 -1.02 2.49 -18.46
C GLU A 158 -0.36 1.11 -18.57
N ASP A 159 -0.52 0.48 -19.75
CA ASP A 159 0.21 -0.75 -20.05
C ASP A 159 1.73 -0.53 -20.00
N LYS A 160 2.47 -1.55 -19.56
CA LYS A 160 3.93 -1.50 -19.39
C LYS A 160 4.69 -1.24 -20.70
N GLY A 161 4.08 -1.48 -21.85
CA GLY A 161 4.62 -1.10 -23.16
C GLY A 161 4.46 0.38 -23.49
N VAL A 162 3.47 1.06 -22.88
CA VAL A 162 3.21 2.49 -23.06
C VAL A 162 4.01 3.31 -22.04
N LEU A 163 3.88 2.99 -20.75
CA LEU A 163 4.59 3.68 -19.67
C LEU A 163 4.75 2.74 -18.47
N ARG A 164 5.98 2.54 -18.02
CA ARG A 164 6.27 1.77 -16.81
C ARG A 164 6.25 2.64 -15.57
N TYR A 165 5.70 2.08 -14.52
CA TYR A 165 5.73 2.63 -13.17
C TYR A 165 6.70 1.86 -12.31
N GLU A 166 7.36 2.59 -11.44
CA GLU A 166 8.37 2.08 -10.52
C GLU A 166 7.75 1.05 -9.57
N ALA A 167 8.48 -0.05 -9.34
CA ALA A 167 8.15 -1.07 -8.37
C ALA A 167 9.43 -1.57 -7.67
N PRO A 168 9.34 -2.20 -6.48
CA PRO A 168 10.55 -2.65 -5.79
C PRO A 168 11.43 -3.57 -6.64
N GLY A 169 12.68 -3.17 -6.86
CA GLY A 169 13.68 -3.97 -7.56
C GLY A 169 13.72 -3.82 -9.08
N THR A 170 13.26 -2.69 -9.64
CA THR A 170 13.22 -2.41 -11.09
C THR A 170 14.37 -1.51 -11.61
N TYR A 171 15.59 -1.70 -11.12
CA TYR A 171 16.74 -0.78 -11.33
C TYR A 171 17.35 -0.72 -12.75
N THR A 172 16.79 -1.42 -13.72
CA THR A 172 17.32 -1.49 -15.10
C THR A 172 16.18 -1.55 -16.11
N SER A 173 16.43 -1.14 -17.36
CA SER A 173 15.43 -1.24 -18.43
C SER A 173 14.96 -2.68 -18.63
N ASN A 174 13.73 -2.83 -19.14
CA ASN A 174 13.19 -4.12 -19.52
C ASN A 174 13.75 -4.69 -20.83
N SER A 175 14.59 -3.92 -21.53
CA SER A 175 15.11 -4.23 -22.87
C SER A 175 16.64 -4.28 -22.89
N ALA A 176 17.18 -5.37 -23.44
CA ALA A 176 18.62 -5.53 -23.56
C ALA A 176 19.20 -4.57 -24.61
N ALA A 177 18.42 -4.26 -25.66
CA ALA A 177 18.81 -3.28 -26.66
C ALA A 177 18.98 -1.88 -26.04
N ASP A 178 18.08 -1.51 -25.13
CA ASP A 178 18.13 -0.23 -24.41
C ASP A 178 19.37 -0.17 -23.52
N MET A 179 19.64 -1.25 -22.79
CA MET A 179 20.84 -1.33 -21.94
C MET A 179 22.13 -1.28 -22.77
N ILE A 180 22.16 -1.92 -23.95
CA ILE A 180 23.32 -1.83 -24.87
C ILE A 180 23.47 -0.41 -25.43
N GLY A 181 22.39 0.17 -25.94
CA GLY A 181 22.39 1.49 -26.59
C GLY A 181 22.68 2.66 -25.66
N THR A 182 22.59 2.43 -24.34
CA THR A 182 22.91 3.40 -23.29
C THR A 182 24.27 3.15 -22.62
N GLY A 183 25.05 2.17 -23.10
CA GLY A 183 26.39 1.84 -22.57
C GLY A 183 26.39 0.94 -21.34
N ASN A 184 25.27 0.30 -21.01
CA ASN A 184 25.02 -0.49 -19.80
C ASN A 184 24.89 -2.00 -20.07
N ALA A 185 25.53 -2.50 -21.13
CA ALA A 185 25.39 -3.88 -21.63
C ALA A 185 25.77 -4.98 -20.61
N THR A 186 26.51 -4.65 -19.56
CA THR A 186 26.93 -5.60 -18.51
C THR A 186 25.84 -5.87 -17.48
N PHE A 187 24.82 -5.03 -17.39
CA PHE A 187 23.74 -5.18 -16.43
C PHE A 187 22.62 -6.05 -17.01
N ARG A 188 22.10 -6.96 -16.18
CA ARG A 188 20.93 -7.77 -16.53
C ARG A 188 19.69 -6.88 -16.58
N THR A 189 18.83 -7.09 -17.58
CA THR A 189 17.55 -6.39 -17.71
C THR A 189 16.53 -6.82 -16.66
N THR A 190 15.66 -5.89 -16.29
CA THR A 190 14.52 -6.15 -15.41
C THR A 190 13.42 -6.85 -16.21
N PRO A 191 12.94 -8.04 -15.82
CA PRO A 191 11.79 -8.65 -16.48
C PRO A 191 10.57 -7.72 -16.47
N GLY A 192 9.84 -7.61 -17.59
CA GLY A 192 8.66 -6.74 -17.70
C GLY A 192 7.57 -7.03 -16.65
N SER A 193 7.46 -8.27 -16.16
CA SER A 193 6.52 -8.63 -15.10
C SER A 193 6.87 -8.08 -13.71
N TRP A 194 8.05 -7.48 -13.54
CA TRP A 194 8.50 -6.96 -12.24
C TRP A 194 8.07 -5.51 -11.99
N PHE A 195 7.75 -4.77 -13.06
CA PHE A 195 7.20 -3.41 -12.96
C PHE A 195 5.76 -3.44 -12.46
N ALA A 196 5.30 -2.28 -12.00
CA ALA A 196 4.05 -2.17 -11.28
C ALA A 196 2.83 -2.64 -12.08
N ASP A 197 1.88 -3.24 -11.37
CA ASP A 197 0.61 -3.74 -11.90
C ASP A 197 -0.54 -2.84 -11.45
N ASP A 198 -1.62 -2.82 -12.22
CA ASP A 198 -2.84 -2.09 -11.90
C ASP A 198 -3.54 -2.67 -10.66
N PHE A 199 -3.47 -3.99 -10.47
CA PHE A 199 -4.00 -4.69 -9.31
C PHE A 199 -2.89 -5.41 -8.55
N SER A 200 -2.91 -5.27 -7.21
CA SER A 200 -2.04 -6.04 -6.32
C SER A 200 -2.75 -6.43 -5.03
N ALA A 201 -2.42 -7.59 -4.48
CA ALA A 201 -3.08 -8.11 -3.30
C ALA A 201 -2.17 -9.02 -2.47
N GLY A 202 -2.46 -9.10 -1.17
CA GLY A 202 -1.76 -9.95 -0.24
C GLY A 202 -2.66 -10.42 0.89
N ALA A 203 -2.16 -11.41 1.62
CA ALA A 203 -2.82 -11.99 2.77
C ALA A 203 -1.82 -12.11 3.92
N GLN A 204 -2.29 -11.92 5.15
CA GLN A 204 -1.53 -12.28 6.33
C GLN A 204 -2.39 -13.01 7.35
N MET A 205 -1.75 -13.85 8.16
CA MET A 205 -2.39 -14.60 9.22
C MET A 205 -1.50 -14.68 10.44
N LEU A 206 -2.11 -14.74 11.62
CA LEU A 206 -1.46 -14.96 12.90
C LEU A 206 -2.26 -15.99 13.69
N ALA A 207 -1.60 -17.07 14.09
CA ALA A 207 -2.11 -18.02 15.07
C ALA A 207 -1.35 -17.86 16.39
N LYS A 208 -2.04 -17.70 17.51
CA LYS A 208 -1.47 -17.69 18.87
C LYS A 208 -2.19 -18.73 19.73
N PHE A 209 -1.43 -19.57 20.42
CA PHE A 209 -1.96 -20.60 21.31
C PHE A 209 -1.60 -20.23 22.74
N ASP A 210 -2.55 -20.27 23.67
CA ASP A 210 -2.31 -19.91 25.07
C ASP A 210 -2.36 -21.18 25.95
N TYR A 211 -1.24 -21.51 26.59
CA TYR A 211 -1.13 -22.60 27.55
C TYR A 211 -1.00 -22.01 28.95
N ASN A 212 -2.08 -22.08 29.71
CA ASN A 212 -2.09 -21.57 31.07
C ASN A 212 -1.51 -22.58 32.05
N ASN A 213 -0.65 -22.08 32.95
CA ASN A 213 -0.05 -22.85 34.03
C ASN A 213 0.64 -24.16 33.55
N VAL A 214 1.49 -24.06 32.53
CA VAL A 214 2.26 -25.21 32.01
C VAL A 214 3.18 -25.81 33.07
N TYR A 215 3.75 -24.96 33.93
CA TYR A 215 4.55 -25.38 35.06
C TYR A 215 4.66 -24.27 36.11
N ALA A 216 4.35 -24.58 37.37
CA ALA A 216 4.58 -23.70 38.52
C ALA A 216 4.14 -22.23 38.36
N GLY A 217 3.02 -21.95 37.67
CA GLY A 217 2.53 -20.58 37.43
C GLY A 217 3.13 -19.88 36.20
N VAL A 218 3.82 -20.61 35.33
CA VAL A 218 4.24 -20.14 34.00
C VAL A 218 3.10 -20.33 33.00
N ASN A 219 2.76 -19.26 32.28
CA ASN A 219 1.95 -19.29 31.07
C ASN A 219 2.86 -19.26 29.86
N LEU A 220 2.53 -20.03 28.83
CA LEU A 220 3.30 -20.15 27.60
C LEU A 220 2.40 -19.85 26.40
N SER A 221 2.86 -18.97 25.50
CA SER A 221 2.08 -18.55 24.34
C SER A 221 2.88 -18.58 23.04
N PRO A 222 3.02 -19.75 22.37
CA PRO A 222 3.62 -19.82 21.04
C PRO A 222 2.72 -19.16 19.99
N SER A 223 3.33 -18.58 18.97
CA SER A 223 2.63 -17.96 17.84
C SER A 223 3.36 -18.16 16.52
N VAL A 224 2.59 -18.23 15.43
CA VAL A 224 3.06 -18.31 14.06
C VAL A 224 2.32 -17.27 13.23
N GLY A 225 3.08 -16.36 12.63
CA GLY A 225 2.60 -15.37 11.67
C GLY A 225 3.10 -15.70 10.26
N LEU A 226 2.23 -15.59 9.27
CA LEU A 226 2.56 -15.75 7.86
C LEU A 226 2.03 -14.54 7.10
N ALA A 227 2.83 -13.95 6.23
CA ALA A 227 2.38 -12.95 5.26
C ALA A 227 2.80 -13.39 3.86
N TYR A 228 1.91 -13.22 2.88
CA TYR A 228 2.16 -13.54 1.49
C TYR A 228 1.54 -12.51 0.55
N ASP A 229 2.39 -11.92 -0.28
CA ASP A 229 1.98 -11.05 -1.37
C ASP A 229 1.59 -11.93 -2.56
N LEU A 230 0.28 -12.04 -2.79
CA LEU A 230 -0.32 -13.05 -3.65
C LEU A 230 -0.20 -12.71 -5.13
N LEU A 231 -0.45 -11.45 -5.48
CA LEU A 231 -0.64 -10.99 -6.85
C LEU A 231 -0.11 -9.57 -7.02
N GLY A 232 0.55 -9.34 -8.15
CA GLY A 232 0.93 -8.02 -8.63
C GLY A 232 1.95 -7.27 -7.77
N ASN A 233 2.57 -6.25 -8.37
CA ASN A 233 3.51 -5.37 -7.70
C ASN A 233 2.86 -3.98 -7.57
N THR A 234 2.75 -3.48 -6.34
CA THR A 234 2.11 -2.18 -6.11
C THR A 234 3.01 -1.05 -6.64
N PRO A 235 2.48 -0.08 -7.42
CA PRO A 235 3.26 1.07 -7.88
C PRO A 235 3.81 1.89 -6.72
N MET A 236 5.03 2.42 -6.88
CA MET A 236 5.60 3.36 -5.94
C MET A 236 4.88 4.72 -6.02
N PRO A 237 4.75 5.47 -4.90
CA PRO A 237 5.37 5.25 -3.59
C PRO A 237 4.53 4.38 -2.64
N LEU A 238 3.43 3.77 -3.10
CA LEU A 238 2.60 2.94 -2.22
C LEU A 238 3.38 1.70 -1.78
N GLY A 239 3.90 0.91 -2.74
CA GLY A 239 4.89 -0.15 -2.49
C GLY A 239 4.44 -1.26 -1.53
N ASN A 240 3.13 -1.43 -1.32
CA ASN A 240 2.58 -2.35 -0.32
C ASN A 240 2.91 -3.82 -0.64
N PHE A 241 2.72 -4.26 -1.89
CA PHE A 241 2.85 -5.65 -2.30
C PHE A 241 3.94 -5.85 -3.36
N VAL A 242 4.70 -6.94 -3.21
CA VAL A 242 5.67 -7.43 -4.19
C VAL A 242 5.37 -8.90 -4.46
N GLU A 243 4.91 -9.21 -5.67
CA GLU A 243 4.34 -10.53 -5.97
C GLU A 243 5.30 -11.69 -5.62
N GLY A 244 4.81 -12.60 -4.78
CA GLY A 244 5.53 -13.78 -4.33
C GLY A 244 6.39 -13.57 -3.09
N ARG A 245 6.39 -12.37 -2.48
CA ARG A 245 7.12 -12.07 -1.24
C ARG A 245 6.43 -12.72 -0.04
N ARG A 246 7.23 -13.33 0.83
CA ARG A 246 6.79 -14.10 2.01
C ARG A 246 7.49 -13.62 3.27
N THR A 247 6.75 -13.62 4.37
CA THR A 247 7.31 -13.41 5.71
C THR A 247 6.79 -14.48 6.66
N LEU A 248 7.70 -15.12 7.39
CA LEU A 248 7.39 -16.04 8.49
C LEU A 248 7.81 -15.36 9.80
N THR A 249 6.90 -15.32 10.76
CA THR A 249 7.18 -14.87 12.13
C THR A 249 6.90 -16.02 13.10
N LEU A 250 7.90 -16.42 13.86
CA LEU A 250 7.76 -17.36 14.97
C LEU A 250 7.93 -16.60 16.27
N GLY A 251 6.98 -16.75 17.20
CA GLY A 251 7.02 -16.09 18.50
C GLY A 251 6.81 -17.08 19.63
N LEU A 252 7.49 -16.85 20.75
CA LEU A 252 7.32 -17.62 21.98
C LEU A 252 7.35 -16.68 23.18
N GLU A 253 6.20 -16.53 23.84
CA GLU A 253 6.04 -15.67 25.00
C GLU A 253 5.89 -16.53 26.26
N PHE A 254 6.71 -16.27 27.27
CA PHE A 254 6.61 -16.85 28.61
C PHE A 254 6.19 -15.76 29.58
N THR A 255 5.19 -16.02 30.41
CA THR A 255 4.82 -15.12 31.50
C THR A 255 4.76 -15.89 32.81
N TYR A 256 5.56 -15.48 33.80
CA TYR A 256 5.59 -16.08 35.13
C TYR A 256 4.87 -15.17 36.13
N GLN A 257 3.78 -15.68 36.71
CA GLN A 257 2.95 -15.00 37.71
C GLN A 257 2.54 -13.56 37.34
N ASN A 258 2.40 -13.27 36.03
CA ASN A 258 2.13 -11.93 35.51
C ASN A 258 3.12 -10.84 35.95
N LYS A 259 4.31 -11.22 36.42
CA LYS A 259 5.38 -10.30 36.84
C LYS A 259 6.54 -10.28 35.88
N TRP A 260 7.00 -11.46 35.45
CA TRP A 260 8.09 -11.60 34.50
C TRP A 260 7.53 -12.04 33.15
N THR A 261 7.93 -11.35 32.08
CA THR A 261 7.64 -11.76 30.71
C THR A 261 8.93 -11.86 29.91
N LEU A 262 9.11 -12.99 29.21
CA LEU A 262 10.16 -13.21 28.21
C LEU A 262 9.47 -13.44 26.86
N ASP A 263 9.74 -12.57 25.89
CA ASP A 263 9.29 -12.73 24.50
C ASP A 263 10.50 -13.03 23.62
N LEU A 264 10.44 -14.14 22.89
CA LEU A 264 11.42 -14.54 21.89
C LEU A 264 10.74 -14.52 20.53
N ARG A 265 11.35 -13.87 19.53
CA ARG A 265 10.81 -13.79 18.18
C ARG A 265 11.88 -14.02 17.14
N TYR A 266 11.54 -14.78 16.10
CA TYR A 266 12.32 -14.95 14.89
C TYR A 266 11.48 -14.53 13.69
N VAL A 267 12.07 -13.76 12.79
CA VAL A 267 11.43 -13.32 11.54
C VAL A 267 12.31 -13.70 10.37
N SER A 268 11.71 -14.34 9.37
CA SER A 268 12.34 -14.69 8.11
C SER A 268 11.62 -14.07 6.92
N PHE A 269 12.39 -13.52 6.00
CA PHE A 269 11.91 -12.91 4.75
C PHE A 269 12.37 -13.77 3.57
N SER A 270 11.43 -14.16 2.71
CA SER A 270 11.74 -15.02 1.56
C SER A 270 10.85 -14.69 0.36
N GLY A 271 11.10 -15.35 -0.77
CA GLY A 271 10.29 -15.18 -1.98
C GLY A 271 10.54 -13.86 -2.72
N ALA A 272 9.89 -13.71 -3.88
CA ALA A 272 10.05 -12.61 -4.85
C ALA A 272 11.48 -12.32 -5.38
N GLY A 273 12.50 -13.07 -4.97
CA GLY A 273 13.88 -12.93 -5.46
C GLY A 273 14.48 -11.56 -5.13
N SER A 274 15.22 -10.98 -6.08
CA SER A 274 15.86 -9.66 -5.89
C SER A 274 14.88 -8.49 -5.72
N ARG A 275 13.59 -8.67 -5.99
CA ARG A 275 12.55 -7.67 -5.71
C ARG A 275 12.23 -7.57 -4.21
N ASN A 276 12.45 -8.64 -3.46
CA ASN A 276 12.31 -8.60 -2.00
C ASN A 276 13.61 -8.08 -1.38
N LEU A 277 13.66 -6.77 -1.15
CA LEU A 277 14.81 -6.08 -0.56
C LEU A 277 15.10 -6.46 0.90
N LEU A 278 14.25 -7.30 1.51
CA LEU A 278 14.43 -7.83 2.85
C LEU A 278 14.84 -9.31 2.86
N HIS A 279 14.94 -9.98 1.70
CA HIS A 279 15.14 -11.44 1.61
C HIS A 279 16.39 -11.96 2.34
N ASP A 280 17.37 -11.10 2.63
CA ASP A 280 18.61 -11.42 3.35
C ASP A 280 18.68 -10.79 4.76
N ARG A 281 17.55 -10.29 5.28
CA ARG A 281 17.46 -9.49 6.52
C ARG A 281 16.70 -10.19 7.65
N ASP A 282 16.82 -11.50 7.73
CA ASP A 282 16.28 -12.30 8.83
C ASP A 282 16.86 -11.85 10.18
N TYR A 283 16.04 -11.90 11.24
CA TYR A 283 16.51 -11.49 12.57
C TYR A 283 15.82 -12.25 13.71
N VAL A 284 16.48 -12.23 14.86
CA VAL A 284 15.95 -12.69 16.14
C VAL A 284 15.87 -11.51 17.09
N SER A 285 14.80 -11.43 17.88
CA SER A 285 14.66 -10.45 18.96
C SER A 285 14.23 -11.11 20.27
N THR A 286 14.67 -10.51 21.37
CA THR A 286 14.36 -10.95 22.73
C THR A 286 13.97 -9.74 23.57
N THR A 287 12.84 -9.83 24.27
CA THR A 287 12.39 -8.79 25.21
C THR A 287 12.13 -9.39 26.58
N ILE A 288 12.65 -8.74 27.63
CA ILE A 288 12.39 -9.11 29.03
C ILE A 288 11.67 -7.96 29.71
N LYS A 289 10.55 -8.25 30.39
CA LYS A 289 9.75 -7.27 31.15
C LYS A 289 9.60 -7.73 32.59
N TYR A 290 9.61 -6.76 33.51
CA TYR A 290 9.30 -6.96 34.92
C TYR A 290 8.28 -5.92 35.38
N SER A 291 7.19 -6.37 36.01
CA SER A 291 6.17 -5.52 36.64
C SER A 291 6.28 -5.61 38.16
N PHE A 292 6.40 -4.45 38.82
CA PHE A 292 6.44 -4.32 40.28
C PHE A 292 5.06 -3.99 40.87
#